data_AF-A0A0M4JSV0-F1
#
_entry.id   AF-A0A0M4JSV0-F1
#
_cell.length_a   1.000
_cell.length_b   1.000
_cell.length_c   1.000
_cell.angle_alpha   90.00
_cell.angle_beta   90.00
_cell.angle_gamma   90.00
#
_symmetry.space_group_name_H-M   'P 1'
#
loop_
_entity.id
_entity.type
_entity.pdbx_description
1 polymer ?
#
loop_
_entity_poly.entity_id
_entity_poly.type
_entity_poly.pdbx_seq_one_letter_code
_entity_poly.pdbx_strand_id
1 'polypeptide(L)'
;MANKDFKNIYNYQPLDPHDPKMPSLTKTPSSYEKTQTLDLNEHKSTKEPTQELVFESDKPKKKSSEVIIEGLEDSKKSASSIISKLKKQNEITQTTELEPELVTNDFVFPDPKSELNILNSFAHKRMTSYKELNETKARIKMSRGEVRIKLTQEEIQLVLNKFKAKVVKVTQKEVVLKNNKYGFEIYRNGSDKRYWVVATCFEEIWDPKSTNYMNLWTGNSFTGYGFHNFNETLEQTETMMTKGKTGWIMWKDHVIDWNKDTNRFYSGSEPKQFSYNEYKKIVKWYKENKIWILVKQEKVKDIEDLMEENKEKRRRGEKIPALSTIQEKLLQPPRKASLVYGYPVANPNYKGKDYVKPENKLYQIGFAYSE
;
A
#
# COMPACT_ATOMS: atom_id res chain seq x y z
N MET A 1 25.55 34.96 -30.77
CA MET A 1 26.30 35.16 -29.51
C MET A 1 25.83 36.47 -28.90
N ALA A 2 25.24 36.43 -27.70
CA ALA A 2 25.03 37.60 -26.85
C ALA A 2 24.98 37.11 -25.40
N ASN A 3 26.09 37.30 -24.69
CA ASN A 3 26.18 37.10 -23.24
C ASN A 3 25.31 38.15 -22.56
N LYS A 4 24.42 37.73 -21.65
CA LYS A 4 23.75 38.62 -20.70
C LYS A 4 24.34 38.40 -19.32
N ASP A 5 25.10 39.39 -18.86
CA ASP A 5 25.65 39.48 -17.51
C ASP A 5 24.54 39.75 -16.50
N PHE A 6 24.32 38.83 -15.55
CA PHE A 6 23.31 38.93 -14.48
C PHE A 6 23.82 39.64 -13.20
N LYS A 7 24.86 40.45 -13.27
CA LYS A 7 25.48 41.06 -12.07
C LYS A 7 24.90 42.41 -11.59
N ASN A 8 23.92 43.00 -12.30
CA ASN A 8 23.43 44.36 -12.00
C ASN A 8 22.00 44.46 -11.43
N ILE A 9 21.40 43.36 -10.97
CA ILE A 9 20.00 43.35 -10.49
C ILE A 9 19.80 44.05 -9.12
N TYR A 10 20.87 44.32 -8.38
CA TYR A 10 20.79 44.85 -7.02
C TYR A 10 20.90 46.38 -6.91
N ASN A 11 21.14 47.10 -8.02
CA ASN A 11 21.30 48.56 -8.05
C ASN A 11 20.25 49.22 -8.95
N TYR A 12 18.98 48.83 -8.81
CA TYR A 12 17.89 49.51 -9.51
C TYR A 12 17.51 50.81 -8.79
N GLN A 13 17.64 51.95 -9.48
CA GLN A 13 17.04 53.22 -9.08
C GLN A 13 15.91 53.57 -10.08
N PRO A 14 14.73 53.98 -9.61
CA PRO A 14 13.66 54.43 -10.50
C PRO A 14 14.08 55.67 -11.29
N LEU A 15 13.69 55.72 -12.57
CA LEU A 15 13.95 56.85 -13.45
C LEU A 15 13.18 58.12 -13.06
N ASP A 16 12.06 57.98 -12.34
CA ASP A 16 11.30 59.11 -11.79
C ASP A 16 10.91 58.81 -10.32
N PRO A 17 11.49 59.53 -9.34
CA PRO A 17 11.23 59.28 -7.93
C PRO A 17 9.82 59.74 -7.48
N HIS A 18 9.01 60.36 -8.35
CA HIS A 18 7.70 60.92 -7.98
C HIS A 18 6.54 60.28 -8.77
N ASP A 19 6.72 59.08 -9.34
CA ASP A 19 5.64 58.36 -10.03
C ASP A 19 4.48 58.03 -9.06
N PRO A 20 3.25 58.52 -9.31
CA PRO A 20 2.08 58.26 -8.46
C PRO A 20 1.62 56.79 -8.48
N LYS A 21 2.13 55.95 -9.39
CA LYS A 21 1.88 54.49 -9.41
C LYS A 21 2.87 53.70 -8.57
N MET A 22 3.86 54.36 -7.96
CA MET A 22 4.83 53.70 -7.09
C MET A 22 4.18 53.35 -5.74
N PRO A 23 4.22 52.07 -5.30
CA PRO A 23 3.61 51.68 -4.03
C PRO A 23 4.38 52.26 -2.85
N SER A 24 3.75 53.13 -2.06
CA SER A 24 4.34 53.71 -0.84
C SER A 24 4.11 52.79 0.37
N LEU A 25 5.19 52.37 1.04
CA LEU A 25 5.14 51.65 2.32
C LEU A 25 5.13 52.63 3.50
N THR A 26 4.03 53.34 3.70
CA THR A 26 3.76 54.12 4.92
C THR A 26 2.39 53.75 5.46
N LYS A 27 2.35 53.12 6.63
CA LYS A 27 1.11 52.76 7.34
C LYS A 27 0.62 53.95 8.16
N THR A 28 -0.58 54.42 7.88
CA THR A 28 -1.41 55.24 8.79
C THR A 28 -2.69 54.47 9.12
N PRO A 29 -3.18 54.47 10.38
CA PRO A 29 -4.34 53.67 10.78
C PRO A 29 -5.62 54.50 10.92
N SER A 30 -6.68 54.15 10.18
CA SER A 30 -8.10 54.48 10.47
C SER A 30 -8.98 53.68 9.49
N SER A 31 -9.74 52.65 9.89
CA SER A 31 -11.06 52.64 10.56
C SER A 31 -12.19 52.34 9.55
N TYR A 32 -12.87 51.20 9.73
CA TYR A 32 -14.17 50.76 9.12
C TYR A 32 -14.20 50.65 7.58
N GLU A 33 -14.60 49.56 6.91
CA GLU A 33 -15.76 48.68 7.08
C GLU A 33 -15.57 47.34 6.31
N LYS A 34 -16.51 46.41 6.52
CA LYS A 34 -16.70 45.05 6.00
C LYS A 34 -16.14 44.73 4.60
N THR A 35 -15.56 43.54 4.42
CA THR A 35 -16.12 42.38 3.67
C THR A 35 -15.20 41.17 3.85
N GLN A 36 -15.76 40.02 4.25
CA GLN A 36 -15.06 38.76 4.40
C GLN A 36 -14.87 38.08 3.03
N THR A 37 -13.61 37.79 2.68
CA THR A 37 -13.23 36.69 1.78
C THR A 37 -11.92 36.09 2.28
N LEU A 38 -11.87 34.76 2.31
CA LEU A 38 -10.74 33.89 2.63
C LEU A 38 -9.52 34.18 1.72
N ASP A 39 -8.29 34.15 2.25
CA ASP A 39 -7.42 32.96 2.14
C ASP A 39 -6.01 33.15 2.76
N LEU A 40 -5.59 32.10 3.47
CA LEU A 40 -4.28 31.44 3.57
C LEU A 40 -2.94 32.24 3.58
N ASN A 41 -2.20 31.98 4.67
CA ASN A 41 -0.75 31.74 4.80
C ASN A 41 0.25 32.88 4.53
N GLU A 42 0.94 33.28 5.61
CA GLU A 42 2.41 33.36 5.62
C GLU A 42 2.94 33.32 7.07
N HIS A 43 3.32 32.12 7.54
CA HIS A 43 4.17 31.97 8.72
C HIS A 43 5.63 32.24 8.32
N LYS A 44 6.14 33.42 8.70
CA LYS A 44 7.59 33.67 8.71
C LYS A 44 8.19 33.15 10.02
N SER A 45 9.11 32.23 9.83
CA SER A 45 10.09 31.73 10.80
C SER A 45 10.99 32.87 11.27
N THR A 46 11.08 33.04 12.59
CA THR A 46 12.15 33.82 13.23
C THR A 46 12.99 32.85 14.05
N LYS A 47 14.25 32.71 13.63
CA LYS A 47 15.34 32.05 14.35
C LYS A 47 15.81 32.92 15.51
N GLU A 48 16.28 32.27 16.58
CA GLU A 48 17.54 32.54 17.34
C GLU A 48 17.54 31.72 18.66
N PRO A 49 18.68 31.49 19.35
CA PRO A 49 19.89 30.81 18.87
C PRO A 49 20.31 29.64 19.79
N THR A 50 21.06 28.70 19.23
CA THR A 50 21.71 27.57 19.91
C THR A 50 23.00 28.03 20.62
N GLN A 51 23.20 27.58 21.87
CA GLN A 51 24.52 27.64 22.52
C GLN A 51 25.40 26.50 22.05
N GLU A 52 26.62 26.87 21.67
CA GLU A 52 27.74 26.02 21.27
C GLU A 52 28.31 25.23 22.46
N LEU A 53 28.67 23.97 22.21
CA LEU A 53 29.87 23.38 22.79
C LEU A 53 30.66 22.73 21.65
N VAL A 54 31.77 23.40 21.33
CA VAL A 54 32.83 22.99 20.42
C VAL A 54 33.72 21.97 21.10
N PHE A 55 33.98 20.84 20.43
CA PHE A 55 35.29 20.19 20.44
C PHE A 55 35.56 19.62 19.03
N GLU A 56 36.37 20.35 18.26
CA GLU A 56 37.27 19.78 17.24
C GLU A 56 38.35 18.94 17.96
N SER A 57 39.06 17.96 17.38
CA SER A 57 39.37 17.53 16.01
C SER A 57 39.66 16.01 16.08
N ASP A 58 39.52 15.18 15.03
CA ASP A 58 40.50 15.03 13.96
C ASP A 58 39.94 14.10 12.85
N LYS A 59 40.20 14.46 11.60
CA LYS A 59 40.16 13.58 10.41
C LYS A 59 41.51 12.82 10.33
N PRO A 60 41.63 11.62 9.69
CA PRO A 60 41.11 11.42 8.34
C PRO A 60 40.78 9.97 7.85
N LYS A 61 40.24 9.94 6.62
CA LYS A 61 40.24 8.90 5.56
C LYS A 61 39.07 7.90 5.45
N LYS A 62 38.26 8.19 4.43
CA LYS A 62 37.68 7.30 3.39
C LYS A 62 37.72 5.79 3.66
N LYS A 63 36.55 5.16 3.69
CA LYS A 63 36.19 4.00 2.87
C LYS A 63 34.67 3.85 2.79
N SER A 64 34.21 3.50 1.60
CA SER A 64 32.85 3.14 1.23
C SER A 64 32.28 2.06 2.15
N SER A 65 31.18 2.34 2.85
CA SER A 65 30.35 1.30 3.46
C SER A 65 29.24 0.95 2.47
N GLU A 66 29.51 -0.09 1.68
CA GLU A 66 28.49 -0.90 1.04
C GLU A 66 27.56 -1.49 2.09
N VAL A 67 26.32 -1.68 1.66
CA VAL A 67 25.22 -2.31 2.36
C VAL A 67 25.63 -3.70 2.85
N ILE A 68 25.50 -3.91 4.16
CA ILE A 68 25.59 -5.22 4.79
C ILE A 68 24.41 -6.06 4.28
N ILE A 69 24.69 -7.02 3.41
CA ILE A 69 23.88 -8.22 3.24
C ILE A 69 24.67 -9.33 3.93
N GLU A 70 24.37 -9.55 5.21
CA GLU A 70 24.74 -10.78 5.91
C GLU A 70 24.12 -11.97 5.17
N GLY A 71 24.93 -12.97 4.83
CA GLY A 71 24.43 -14.28 4.39
C GLY A 71 25.04 -14.91 3.15
N LEU A 72 26.25 -14.52 2.71
CA LEU A 72 26.86 -15.15 1.53
C LEU A 72 28.38 -15.45 1.58
N GLU A 73 29.01 -15.52 2.75
CA GLU A 73 30.46 -15.79 2.85
C GLU A 73 30.86 -17.24 3.17
N ASP A 74 29.93 -18.11 3.59
CA ASP A 74 30.27 -19.50 3.92
C ASP A 74 30.30 -20.46 2.71
N SER A 75 29.92 -20.02 1.52
CA SER A 75 29.86 -20.89 0.34
C SER A 75 31.20 -21.13 -0.35
N LYS A 76 32.20 -20.25 -0.18
CA LYS A 76 33.52 -20.39 -0.83
C LYS A 76 34.47 -21.33 -0.08
N LYS A 77 34.32 -21.47 1.24
CA LYS A 77 35.11 -22.44 2.03
C LYS A 77 34.69 -23.89 1.74
N SER A 78 33.42 -24.13 1.41
CA SER A 78 32.90 -25.46 1.09
C SER A 78 33.47 -26.03 -0.22
N ALA A 79 33.51 -25.24 -1.29
CA ALA A 79 34.04 -25.71 -2.60
C ALA A 79 35.53 -26.07 -2.54
N SER A 80 36.35 -25.27 -1.82
CA SER A 80 37.78 -25.58 -1.63
C SER A 80 38.02 -26.86 -0.82
N SER A 81 37.14 -27.15 0.16
CA SER A 81 37.20 -28.40 0.95
C SER A 81 36.81 -29.64 0.14
N ILE A 82 35.92 -29.48 -0.85
CA ILE A 82 35.47 -30.56 -1.75
C ILE A 82 36.56 -30.84 -2.79
N ILE A 83 37.16 -29.81 -3.37
CA ILE A 83 38.24 -29.94 -4.36
C ILE A 83 39.50 -30.56 -3.72
N SER A 84 39.83 -30.20 -2.48
CA SER A 84 40.97 -30.80 -1.75
C SER A 84 40.70 -32.25 -1.33
N LYS A 85 39.46 -32.63 -1.02
CA LYS A 85 39.08 -34.04 -0.81
C LYS A 85 39.15 -34.86 -2.10
N LEU A 86 38.72 -34.30 -3.24
CA LEU A 86 38.81 -34.95 -4.55
C LEU A 86 40.26 -35.14 -5.02
N LYS A 87 41.13 -34.15 -4.78
CA LYS A 87 42.57 -34.29 -5.07
C LYS A 87 43.22 -35.36 -4.20
N LYS A 88 42.92 -35.41 -2.90
CA LYS A 88 43.42 -36.48 -2.02
C LYS A 88 42.93 -37.87 -2.44
N GLN A 89 41.69 -38.02 -2.89
CA GLN A 89 41.21 -39.31 -3.41
C GLN A 89 41.92 -39.73 -4.69
N ASN A 90 42.20 -38.81 -5.62
CA ASN A 90 42.95 -39.13 -6.83
C ASN A 90 44.43 -39.44 -6.56
N GLU A 91 45.07 -38.76 -5.60
CA GLU A 91 46.46 -39.05 -5.20
C GLU A 91 46.58 -40.43 -4.52
N ILE A 92 45.62 -40.82 -3.68
CA ILE A 92 45.56 -42.17 -3.06
C ILE A 92 45.33 -43.27 -4.12
N THR A 93 44.73 -42.94 -5.27
CA THR A 93 44.49 -43.92 -6.34
C THR A 93 45.74 -44.12 -7.24
N GLN A 94 46.75 -43.25 -7.14
CA GLN A 94 47.96 -43.28 -7.99
C GLN A 94 49.24 -43.72 -7.25
N THR A 95 49.19 -44.03 -5.95
CA THR A 95 50.40 -44.37 -5.15
C THR A 95 50.31 -45.71 -4.41
N THR A 96 49.74 -46.73 -5.04
CA THR A 96 49.82 -48.11 -4.53
C THR A 96 50.22 -49.08 -5.65
N GLU A 97 51.43 -48.88 -6.18
CA GLU A 97 52.21 -49.98 -6.75
C GLU A 97 53.12 -50.50 -5.64
N LEU A 98 52.65 -51.51 -4.91
CA LEU A 98 53.46 -52.34 -4.02
C LEU A 98 53.07 -53.81 -4.24
N GLU A 99 54.09 -54.64 -4.15
CA GLU A 99 54.29 -56.02 -4.61
C GLU A 99 53.15 -57.04 -4.32
N PRO A 100 53.08 -58.15 -5.09
CA PRO A 100 52.04 -59.15 -4.92
C PRO A 100 52.40 -60.11 -3.77
N GLU A 101 52.01 -59.79 -2.55
CA GLU A 101 51.83 -60.80 -1.51
C GLU A 101 50.35 -61.22 -1.43
N LEU A 102 50.13 -62.51 -1.68
CA LEU A 102 48.85 -63.21 -1.56
C LEU A 102 48.32 -63.11 -0.13
N VAL A 103 47.47 -62.11 0.13
CA VAL A 103 46.53 -62.13 1.25
C VAL A 103 45.12 -62.17 0.67
N THR A 104 44.59 -63.38 0.51
CA THR A 104 43.19 -63.63 0.18
C THR A 104 42.32 -63.35 1.41
N ASN A 105 42.05 -62.07 1.67
CA ASN A 105 40.84 -61.67 2.38
C ASN A 105 39.85 -61.24 1.31
N ASP A 106 38.93 -62.12 0.93
CA ASP A 106 37.83 -61.84 0.02
C ASP A 106 36.84 -60.85 0.69
N PHE A 107 37.24 -59.58 0.79
CA PHE A 107 36.34 -58.48 1.05
C PHE A 107 35.57 -58.19 -0.25
N VAL A 108 34.46 -58.92 -0.42
CA VAL A 108 33.50 -58.66 -1.50
C VAL A 108 32.79 -57.33 -1.21
N PHE A 109 33.24 -56.26 -1.85
CA PHE A 109 32.49 -55.01 -1.86
C PHE A 109 31.23 -55.17 -2.72
N PRO A 110 30.04 -54.81 -2.23
CA PRO A 110 28.84 -54.85 -3.05
C PRO A 110 29.00 -53.88 -4.21
N ASP A 111 28.75 -54.35 -5.43
CA ASP A 111 28.87 -53.56 -6.65
C ASP A 111 28.10 -52.22 -6.48
N PRO A 112 28.79 -51.07 -6.57
CA PRO A 112 28.17 -49.76 -6.39
C PRO A 112 27.12 -49.44 -7.46
N LYS A 113 27.06 -50.18 -8.58
CA LYS A 113 26.04 -50.05 -9.62
C LYS A 113 24.92 -51.09 -9.51
N SER A 114 25.03 -52.05 -8.60
CA SER A 114 24.01 -53.08 -8.42
C SER A 114 22.75 -52.50 -7.78
N GLU A 115 21.59 -52.84 -8.35
CA GLU A 115 20.26 -52.48 -7.80
C GLU A 115 20.00 -53.13 -6.44
N LEU A 116 20.67 -54.25 -6.14
CA LEU A 116 20.60 -54.98 -4.88
C LEU A 116 21.49 -54.38 -3.78
N ASN A 117 22.29 -53.37 -4.11
CA ASN A 117 23.11 -52.68 -3.13
C ASN A 117 22.21 -51.90 -2.16
N ILE A 118 22.33 -52.18 -0.87
CA ILE A 118 21.50 -51.60 0.20
C ILE A 118 21.56 -50.06 0.14
N LEU A 119 22.72 -49.48 -0.14
CA LEU A 119 22.92 -48.03 -0.24
C LEU A 119 22.15 -47.42 -1.43
N ASN A 120 22.13 -48.13 -2.57
CA ASN A 120 21.33 -47.75 -3.72
C ASN A 120 19.84 -47.91 -3.42
N SER A 121 19.42 -48.94 -2.69
CA SER A 121 18.03 -49.15 -2.31
C SER A 121 17.44 -47.98 -1.50
N PHE A 122 18.22 -47.37 -0.60
CA PHE A 122 17.79 -46.20 0.18
C PHE A 122 17.71 -44.94 -0.68
N ALA A 123 18.67 -44.74 -1.59
CA ALA A 123 18.65 -43.63 -2.53
C ALA A 123 17.47 -43.74 -3.51
N HIS A 124 17.24 -44.94 -4.06
CA HIS A 124 16.11 -45.24 -4.94
C HIS A 124 14.78 -45.10 -4.23
N LYS A 125 14.62 -45.61 -2.99
CA LYS A 125 13.38 -45.41 -2.21
C LYS A 125 13.04 -43.93 -2.02
N ARG A 126 14.03 -43.10 -1.65
CA ARG A 126 13.81 -41.64 -1.55
C ARG A 126 13.44 -41.05 -2.90
N MET A 127 14.14 -41.41 -3.97
CA MET A 127 13.88 -40.89 -5.31
C MET A 127 12.48 -41.29 -5.83
N THR A 128 12.04 -42.52 -5.56
CA THR A 128 10.70 -43.03 -5.88
C THR A 128 9.64 -42.28 -5.07
N SER A 129 9.83 -42.10 -3.76
CA SER A 129 8.89 -41.32 -2.94
C SER A 129 8.78 -39.86 -3.40
N TYR A 130 9.90 -39.20 -3.75
CA TYR A 130 9.85 -37.85 -4.32
C TYR A 130 9.14 -37.81 -5.68
N LYS A 131 9.36 -38.83 -6.52
CA LYS A 131 8.70 -38.97 -7.82
C LYS A 131 7.20 -39.19 -7.66
N GLU A 132 6.77 -40.09 -6.79
CA GLU A 132 5.36 -40.33 -6.46
C GLU A 132 4.68 -39.09 -5.88
N LEU A 133 5.35 -38.35 -5.01
CA LEU A 133 4.82 -37.12 -4.41
C LEU A 133 4.69 -36.02 -5.47
N ASN A 134 5.65 -35.90 -6.39
CA ASN A 134 5.57 -34.98 -7.52
C ASN A 134 4.50 -35.38 -8.55
N GLU A 135 4.36 -36.68 -8.84
CA GLU A 135 3.31 -37.22 -9.70
C GLU A 135 1.92 -37.03 -9.07
N THR A 136 1.80 -37.19 -7.75
CA THR A 136 0.55 -36.94 -7.01
C THR A 136 0.22 -35.45 -7.00
N LYS A 137 1.20 -34.57 -6.76
CA LYS A 137 1.03 -33.11 -6.90
C LYS A 137 0.62 -32.73 -8.33
N ALA A 138 1.22 -33.34 -9.34
CA ALA A 138 0.87 -33.12 -10.74
C ALA A 138 -0.54 -33.63 -11.05
N ARG A 139 -0.92 -34.82 -10.57
CA ARG A 139 -2.28 -35.37 -10.71
C ARG A 139 -3.32 -34.53 -9.98
N ILE A 140 -3.03 -34.01 -8.79
CA ILE A 140 -3.90 -33.06 -8.07
C ILE A 140 -4.02 -31.74 -8.84
N LYS A 141 -2.93 -31.27 -9.43
CA LYS A 141 -2.90 -30.06 -10.26
C LYS A 141 -3.62 -30.24 -11.61
N MET A 142 -3.62 -31.45 -12.16
CA MET A 142 -4.30 -31.81 -13.42
C MET A 142 -5.78 -32.18 -13.19
N SER A 143 -6.13 -32.79 -12.05
CA SER A 143 -7.52 -33.10 -11.67
C SER A 143 -8.28 -31.84 -11.27
N ARG A 144 -7.59 -30.86 -10.69
CA ARG A 144 -8.04 -29.48 -10.63
C ARG A 144 -7.85 -28.85 -12.01
N GLY A 145 -8.73 -29.15 -12.97
CA GLY A 145 -8.80 -28.42 -14.24
C GLY A 145 -8.78 -26.89 -14.01
N GLU A 146 -8.51 -26.09 -15.06
CA GLU A 146 -8.50 -24.63 -14.90
C GLU A 146 -9.74 -24.15 -14.12
N VAL A 147 -9.53 -23.69 -12.88
CA VAL A 147 -10.63 -23.35 -11.95
C VAL A 147 -11.52 -22.25 -12.54
N ARG A 148 -10.96 -21.44 -13.43
CA ARG A 148 -11.67 -20.33 -14.09
C ARG A 148 -11.50 -20.40 -15.60
N ILE A 149 -12.63 -20.37 -16.28
CA ILE A 149 -12.74 -20.26 -17.73
C ILE A 149 -12.53 -18.79 -18.11
N LYS A 150 -11.90 -18.55 -19.26
CA LYS A 150 -11.72 -17.20 -19.79
C LYS A 150 -13.07 -16.59 -20.18
N LEU A 151 -13.30 -15.35 -19.75
CA LEU A 151 -14.41 -14.52 -20.20
C LEU A 151 -14.15 -14.02 -21.62
N THR A 152 -15.23 -13.85 -22.39
CA THR A 152 -15.14 -13.25 -23.73
C THR A 152 -14.93 -11.74 -23.62
N GLN A 153 -14.43 -11.11 -24.70
CA GLN A 153 -14.26 -9.66 -24.72
C GLN A 153 -15.60 -8.92 -24.62
N GLU A 154 -16.66 -9.49 -25.19
CA GLU A 154 -18.01 -8.95 -25.10
C GLU A 154 -18.53 -8.96 -23.66
N GLU A 155 -18.34 -10.07 -22.94
CA GLU A 155 -18.68 -10.19 -21.52
C GLU A 155 -17.94 -9.16 -20.67
N ILE A 156 -16.64 -9.01 -20.89
CA ILE A 156 -15.82 -8.01 -20.17
C ILE A 156 -16.37 -6.60 -20.47
N GLN A 157 -16.61 -6.28 -21.75
CA GLN A 157 -17.09 -4.96 -22.13
C GLN A 157 -18.48 -4.63 -21.56
N LEU A 158 -19.36 -5.62 -21.44
CA LEU A 158 -20.66 -5.47 -20.77
C LEU A 158 -20.48 -5.06 -19.30
N VAL A 159 -19.57 -5.72 -18.57
CA VAL A 159 -19.27 -5.37 -17.17
C VAL A 159 -18.69 -3.95 -17.07
N LEU A 160 -17.75 -3.60 -17.95
CA LEU A 160 -17.15 -2.27 -17.99
C LEU A 160 -18.18 -1.17 -18.24
N ASN A 161 -19.10 -1.38 -19.16
CA ASN A 161 -20.13 -0.42 -19.51
C ASN A 161 -21.17 -0.25 -18.39
N LYS A 162 -21.53 -1.35 -17.72
CA LYS A 162 -22.55 -1.38 -16.67
C LYS A 162 -22.04 -0.77 -15.36
N PHE A 163 -20.85 -1.15 -14.90
CA PHE A 163 -20.34 -0.76 -13.58
C PHE A 163 -19.31 0.40 -13.60
N LYS A 164 -18.75 0.72 -14.77
CA LYS A 164 -17.87 1.88 -15.01
C LYS A 164 -16.80 2.08 -13.90
N ALA A 165 -16.93 3.16 -13.13
CA ALA A 165 -15.97 3.58 -12.11
C ALA A 165 -15.78 2.56 -10.97
N LYS A 166 -16.72 1.62 -10.79
CA LYS A 166 -16.61 0.57 -9.78
C LYS A 166 -15.64 -0.53 -10.17
N VAL A 167 -15.28 -0.67 -11.45
CA VAL A 167 -14.32 -1.69 -11.90
C VAL A 167 -12.92 -1.36 -11.39
N VAL A 168 -12.23 -2.28 -10.74
CA VAL A 168 -10.89 -2.06 -10.17
C VAL A 168 -9.82 -3.01 -10.71
N LYS A 169 -10.21 -4.16 -11.25
CA LYS A 169 -9.29 -5.12 -11.86
C LYS A 169 -10.01 -5.81 -13.02
N VAL A 170 -9.31 -5.98 -14.12
CA VAL A 170 -9.79 -6.70 -15.30
C VAL A 170 -8.71 -7.68 -15.72
N THR A 171 -9.08 -8.94 -15.85
CA THR A 171 -8.24 -9.98 -16.44
C THR A 171 -9.08 -10.80 -17.41
N GLN A 172 -8.46 -11.69 -18.19
CA GLN A 172 -9.21 -12.62 -19.02
C GLN A 172 -10.06 -13.62 -18.22
N LYS A 173 -9.82 -13.80 -16.91
CA LYS A 173 -10.49 -14.82 -16.09
C LYS A 173 -11.48 -14.25 -15.06
N GLU A 174 -11.35 -12.97 -14.73
CA GLU A 174 -12.16 -12.30 -13.72
C GLU A 174 -12.24 -10.80 -13.97
N VAL A 175 -13.34 -10.20 -13.55
CA VAL A 175 -13.50 -8.76 -13.39
C VAL A 175 -13.86 -8.48 -11.93
N VAL A 176 -13.14 -7.56 -11.31
CA VAL A 176 -13.34 -7.19 -9.91
C VAL A 176 -13.89 -5.80 -9.82
N LEU A 177 -14.95 -5.66 -9.04
CA LEU A 177 -15.65 -4.43 -8.75
C LEU A 177 -15.43 -4.06 -7.29
N LYS A 178 -15.30 -2.77 -6.99
CA LYS A 178 -15.29 -2.25 -5.64
C LYS A 178 -16.38 -1.21 -5.50
N ASN A 179 -17.38 -1.50 -4.66
CA ASN A 179 -18.50 -0.59 -4.46
C ASN A 179 -18.22 0.39 -3.32
N ASN A 180 -17.85 -0.17 -2.17
CA ASN A 180 -17.66 0.53 -0.89
C ASN A 180 -16.56 -0.20 -0.09
N LYS A 181 -16.81 -0.57 1.17
CA LYS A 181 -16.00 -1.57 1.90
C LYS A 181 -15.92 -2.90 1.16
N TYR A 182 -17.07 -3.35 0.65
CA TYR A 182 -17.20 -4.58 -0.12
C TYR A 182 -16.96 -4.33 -1.61
N GLY A 183 -16.60 -5.40 -2.29
CA GLY A 183 -16.61 -5.49 -3.73
C GLY A 183 -17.11 -6.84 -4.22
N PHE A 184 -17.01 -7.06 -5.51
CA PHE A 184 -17.61 -8.20 -6.18
C PHE A 184 -16.65 -8.73 -7.23
N GLU A 185 -16.39 -10.02 -7.19
CA GLU A 185 -15.59 -10.73 -8.17
C GLU A 185 -16.52 -11.47 -9.13
N ILE A 186 -16.44 -11.16 -10.42
CA ILE A 186 -17.22 -11.82 -11.48
C ILE A 186 -16.28 -12.70 -12.29
N TYR A 187 -16.56 -13.99 -12.36
CA TYR A 187 -15.77 -14.95 -13.14
C TYR A 187 -16.63 -16.10 -13.65
N ARG A 188 -16.10 -16.94 -14.54
CA ARG A 188 -16.74 -18.17 -14.98
C ARG A 188 -16.01 -19.38 -14.40
N ASN A 189 -16.72 -20.21 -13.64
CA ASN A 189 -16.13 -21.36 -12.97
C ASN A 189 -15.93 -22.53 -13.95
N GLY A 190 -14.78 -23.18 -13.89
CA GLY A 190 -14.41 -24.30 -14.76
C GLY A 190 -15.15 -25.59 -14.45
N SER A 191 -15.50 -25.81 -13.18
CA SER A 191 -16.09 -27.06 -12.73
C SER A 191 -17.57 -27.19 -13.10
N ASP A 192 -18.38 -26.16 -12.83
CA ASP A 192 -19.83 -26.15 -13.11
C ASP A 192 -20.19 -25.38 -14.40
N LYS A 193 -19.20 -24.74 -15.05
CA LYS A 193 -19.34 -23.90 -16.25
C LYS A 193 -20.28 -22.69 -16.07
N ARG A 194 -20.64 -22.35 -14.83
CA ARG A 194 -21.51 -21.22 -14.46
C ARG A 194 -20.73 -19.93 -14.31
N TYR A 195 -21.41 -18.81 -14.51
CA TYR A 195 -20.92 -17.48 -14.16
C TYR A 195 -21.19 -17.24 -12.69
N TRP A 196 -20.18 -16.77 -11.97
CA TRP A 196 -20.25 -16.52 -10.55
C TRP A 196 -20.04 -15.05 -10.26
N VAL A 197 -20.81 -14.54 -9.30
CA VAL A 197 -20.51 -13.31 -8.58
C VAL A 197 -20.25 -13.64 -7.12
N VAL A 198 -19.12 -13.17 -6.60
CA VAL A 198 -18.66 -13.43 -5.24
C VAL A 198 -18.43 -12.11 -4.52
N ALA A 199 -19.01 -11.95 -3.32
CA ALA A 199 -18.72 -10.79 -2.49
C ALA A 199 -17.29 -10.89 -1.93
N THR A 200 -16.59 -9.76 -1.92
CA THR A 200 -15.21 -9.65 -1.46
C THR A 200 -15.05 -8.50 -0.47
N CYS A 201 -14.12 -8.67 0.46
CA CYS A 201 -13.69 -7.66 1.42
C CYS A 201 -12.31 -7.15 1.02
N PHE A 202 -12.18 -5.84 0.95
CA PHE A 202 -10.91 -5.17 0.64
C PHE A 202 -10.21 -4.73 1.92
N GLU A 203 -8.92 -4.46 1.81
CA GLU A 203 -8.15 -3.80 2.86
C GLU A 203 -8.74 -2.42 3.24
N GLU A 204 -8.55 -2.03 4.50
CA GLU A 204 -8.79 -0.67 4.99
C GLU A 204 -7.89 0.31 4.23
N ILE A 205 -8.48 1.35 3.64
CA ILE A 205 -7.85 2.23 2.64
C ILE A 205 -7.01 1.43 1.61
N TRP A 206 -7.70 0.68 0.75
CA TRP A 206 -7.08 -0.13 -0.32
C TRP A 206 -6.23 0.69 -1.31
N ASP A 207 -5.21 0.03 -1.87
CA ASP A 207 -4.36 0.57 -2.92
C ASP A 207 -4.94 0.29 -4.32
N PRO A 208 -5.23 1.31 -5.16
CA PRO A 208 -5.80 1.10 -6.48
C PRO A 208 -4.88 0.43 -7.50
N LYS A 209 -3.56 0.37 -7.24
CA LYS A 209 -2.59 -0.29 -8.13
C LYS A 209 -2.32 -1.74 -7.71
N SER A 210 -2.31 -2.03 -6.42
CA SER A 210 -2.13 -3.38 -5.88
C SER A 210 -3.43 -3.84 -5.22
N THR A 211 -4.35 -4.33 -6.04
CA THR A 211 -5.69 -4.73 -5.61
C THR A 211 -5.64 -6.04 -4.81
N ASN A 212 -5.60 -5.92 -3.48
CA ASN A 212 -5.72 -7.05 -2.55
C ASN A 212 -7.14 -7.12 -1.97
N TYR A 213 -7.72 -8.31 -1.97
CA TYR A 213 -9.04 -8.58 -1.40
C TYR A 213 -9.15 -10.06 -1.02
N MET A 214 -10.08 -10.35 -0.13
CA MET A 214 -10.42 -11.69 0.31
C MET A 214 -11.91 -11.94 0.09
N ASN A 215 -12.30 -13.20 -0.11
CA ASN A 215 -13.72 -13.53 -0.23
C ASN A 215 -14.44 -13.24 1.10
N LEU A 216 -15.66 -12.72 1.01
CA LEU A 216 -16.50 -12.48 2.18
C LEU A 216 -17.10 -13.80 2.67
N TRP A 217 -16.73 -14.17 3.89
CA TRP A 217 -17.30 -15.27 4.64
C TRP A 217 -18.13 -14.71 5.79
N THR A 218 -19.37 -15.19 5.96
CA THR A 218 -20.20 -14.88 7.12
C THR A 218 -20.39 -16.16 7.93
N GLY A 219 -19.57 -16.33 8.98
CA GLY A 219 -19.44 -17.62 9.66
C GLY A 219 -18.90 -18.68 8.69
N ASN A 220 -19.61 -19.80 8.56
CA ASN A 220 -19.27 -20.87 7.61
C ASN A 220 -19.90 -20.68 6.21
N SER A 221 -20.64 -19.58 6.00
CA SER A 221 -21.36 -19.35 4.74
C SER A 221 -20.56 -18.46 3.80
N PHE A 222 -20.32 -18.97 2.59
CA PHE A 222 -19.74 -18.24 1.48
C PHE A 222 -20.79 -17.33 0.81
N THR A 223 -20.45 -16.07 0.57
CA THR A 223 -21.38 -15.12 -0.09
C THR A 223 -21.08 -15.05 -1.59
N GLY A 224 -21.68 -15.94 -2.36
CA GLY A 224 -21.57 -15.93 -3.82
C GLY A 224 -22.69 -16.73 -4.49
N TYR A 225 -22.97 -16.39 -5.74
CA TYR A 225 -24.08 -16.95 -6.52
C TYR A 225 -23.58 -17.35 -7.91
N GLY A 226 -23.96 -18.54 -8.36
CA GLY A 226 -23.59 -19.10 -9.66
C GLY A 226 -24.81 -19.26 -10.58
N PHE A 227 -24.75 -18.70 -11.78
CA PHE A 227 -25.82 -18.70 -12.78
C PHE A 227 -25.36 -19.28 -14.12
N HIS A 228 -26.31 -19.79 -14.91
CA HIS A 228 -26.02 -20.21 -16.27
C HIS A 228 -25.95 -19.03 -17.25
N ASN A 229 -26.72 -17.97 -16.98
CA ASN A 229 -26.77 -16.78 -17.80
C ASN A 229 -25.87 -15.67 -17.23
N PHE A 230 -25.08 -15.03 -18.09
CA PHE A 230 -24.23 -13.92 -17.69
C PHE A 230 -25.03 -12.69 -17.25
N ASN A 231 -26.15 -12.38 -17.92
CA ASN A 231 -26.99 -11.24 -17.57
C ASN A 231 -27.59 -11.36 -16.17
N GLU A 232 -28.06 -12.56 -15.79
CA GLU A 232 -28.52 -12.85 -14.42
C GLU A 232 -27.41 -12.60 -13.39
N THR A 233 -26.16 -12.93 -13.73
CA THR A 233 -25.00 -12.65 -12.86
C THR A 233 -24.80 -11.14 -12.69
N LEU A 234 -24.97 -10.35 -13.74
CA LEU A 234 -24.87 -8.89 -13.68
C LEU A 234 -26.00 -8.26 -12.86
N GLU A 235 -27.23 -8.75 -12.99
CA GLU A 235 -28.38 -8.31 -12.19
C GLU A 235 -28.23 -8.68 -10.71
N GLN A 236 -27.75 -9.90 -10.44
CA GLN A 236 -27.44 -10.31 -9.08
C GLN A 236 -26.32 -9.46 -8.48
N THR A 237 -25.31 -9.09 -9.27
CA THR A 237 -24.24 -8.18 -8.84
C THR A 237 -24.81 -6.83 -8.42
N GLU A 238 -25.71 -6.24 -9.20
CA GLU A 238 -26.39 -4.98 -8.83
C GLU A 238 -27.23 -5.13 -7.57
N THR A 239 -27.93 -6.26 -7.43
CA THR A 239 -28.72 -6.56 -6.24
C THR A 239 -27.82 -6.63 -5.01
N MET A 240 -26.67 -7.29 -5.09
CA MET A 240 -25.70 -7.36 -3.98
C MET A 240 -25.01 -6.02 -3.70
N MET A 241 -24.90 -5.14 -4.70
CA MET A 241 -24.36 -3.78 -4.56
C MET A 241 -25.33 -2.79 -3.92
N THR A 242 -26.64 -3.01 -4.04
CA THR A 242 -27.67 -2.05 -3.63
C THR A 242 -28.49 -2.53 -2.44
N LYS A 243 -28.65 -3.85 -2.28
CA LYS A 243 -29.50 -4.48 -1.27
C LYS A 243 -28.70 -5.47 -0.42
N GLY A 244 -29.27 -5.79 0.74
CA GLY A 244 -28.70 -6.75 1.67
C GLY A 244 -27.45 -6.24 2.38
N LYS A 245 -26.73 -7.17 3.03
CA LYS A 245 -25.60 -6.87 3.92
C LYS A 245 -24.40 -6.22 3.22
N THR A 246 -24.21 -6.49 1.93
CA THR A 246 -23.10 -5.96 1.13
C THR A 246 -23.44 -4.66 0.40
N GLY A 247 -24.74 -4.37 0.23
CA GLY A 247 -25.21 -3.22 -0.53
C GLY A 247 -25.29 -1.94 0.29
N TRP A 248 -25.83 -2.02 1.51
CA TRP A 248 -26.03 -0.86 2.37
C TRP A 248 -24.99 -0.80 3.49
N ILE A 249 -24.14 0.22 3.48
CA ILE A 249 -23.21 0.51 4.57
C ILE A 249 -23.67 1.77 5.27
N MET A 250 -23.88 1.64 6.58
CA MET A 250 -24.06 2.79 7.46
C MET A 250 -22.70 3.42 7.71
N TRP A 251 -22.42 4.52 7.01
CA TRP A 251 -21.28 5.36 7.28
C TRP A 251 -21.55 6.21 8.53
N LYS A 252 -20.55 6.30 9.39
CA LYS A 252 -20.56 7.20 10.55
C LYS A 252 -20.30 8.63 10.10
N ASP A 253 -19.24 8.80 9.35
CA ASP A 253 -18.76 10.07 8.80
C ASP A 253 -17.85 9.79 7.60
N HIS A 254 -17.59 10.83 6.82
CA HIS A 254 -16.73 10.77 5.65
C HIS A 254 -15.50 11.64 5.85
N VAL A 255 -14.38 11.27 5.21
CA VAL A 255 -13.20 12.13 5.20
C VAL A 255 -13.45 13.32 4.28
N ILE A 256 -13.36 14.51 4.85
CA ILE A 256 -13.44 15.79 4.13
C ILE A 256 -12.07 16.42 3.93
N ASP A 257 -11.09 16.07 4.74
CA ASP A 257 -9.72 16.50 4.54
C ASP A 257 -8.75 15.60 5.31
N TRP A 258 -7.46 15.74 5.04
CA TRP A 258 -6.41 15.01 5.75
C TRP A 258 -5.17 15.87 5.88
N ASN A 259 -4.45 15.72 6.99
CA ASN A 259 -3.22 16.45 7.24
C ASN A 259 -2.16 15.48 7.78
N LYS A 260 -1.06 15.38 7.04
CA LYS A 260 0.06 14.52 7.39
C LYS A 260 0.83 15.04 8.61
N ASP A 261 0.98 16.36 8.74
CA ASP A 261 1.81 16.99 9.77
C ASP A 261 1.15 16.88 11.14
N THR A 262 -0.17 17.02 11.19
CA THR A 262 -0.97 16.81 12.41
C THR A 262 -1.46 15.38 12.58
N ASN A 263 -1.13 14.50 11.62
CA ASN A 263 -1.52 13.09 11.58
C ASN A 263 -3.04 12.85 11.78
N ARG A 264 -3.85 13.65 11.08
CA ARG A 264 -5.31 13.69 11.27
C ARG A 264 -6.09 13.49 9.97
N PHE A 265 -7.19 12.77 10.08
CA PHE A 265 -8.32 12.91 9.19
C PHE A 265 -9.29 13.95 9.74
N TYR A 266 -9.83 14.78 8.86
CA TYR A 266 -10.98 15.63 9.15
C TYR A 266 -12.22 14.93 8.62
N SER A 267 -13.24 14.79 9.46
CA SER A 267 -14.47 14.11 9.12
C SER A 267 -15.68 15.03 9.10
N GLY A 268 -16.59 14.76 8.16
CA GLY A 268 -17.83 15.52 7.98
C GLY A 268 -18.95 14.63 7.45
N SER A 269 -20.13 15.22 7.27
CA SER A 269 -21.30 14.51 6.73
C SER A 269 -21.15 14.21 5.23
N GLU A 270 -20.62 15.17 4.47
CA GLU A 270 -20.49 15.08 3.02
C GLU A 270 -19.11 14.54 2.61
N PRO A 271 -19.01 13.52 1.75
CA PRO A 271 -17.71 12.98 1.34
C PRO A 271 -16.99 13.88 0.33
N LYS A 272 -15.75 14.28 0.64
CA LYS A 272 -14.85 14.89 -0.35
C LYS A 272 -14.39 13.84 -1.35
N GLN A 273 -14.28 14.26 -2.61
CA GLN A 273 -13.76 13.44 -3.70
C GLN A 273 -12.27 13.76 -3.91
N PHE A 274 -11.42 12.76 -3.71
CA PHE A 274 -9.98 12.86 -3.87
C PHE A 274 -9.57 12.41 -5.27
N SER A 275 -8.65 13.16 -5.87
CA SER A 275 -7.99 12.72 -7.11
C SER A 275 -7.14 11.48 -6.84
N TYR A 276 -6.83 10.69 -7.88
CA TYR A 276 -5.94 9.54 -7.73
C TYR A 276 -4.58 9.88 -7.10
N ASN A 277 -3.97 11.00 -7.52
CA ASN A 277 -2.68 11.44 -7.00
C ASN A 277 -2.74 11.80 -5.52
N GLU A 278 -3.83 12.40 -5.08
CA GLU A 278 -4.06 12.73 -3.68
C GLU A 278 -4.37 11.48 -2.85
N TYR A 279 -5.27 10.63 -3.34
CA TYR A 279 -5.62 9.37 -2.70
C TYR A 279 -4.39 8.46 -2.52
N LYS A 280 -3.48 8.42 -3.50
CA LYS A 280 -2.21 7.67 -3.37
C LYS A 280 -1.35 8.17 -2.21
N LYS A 281 -1.32 9.49 -1.95
CA LYS A 281 -0.60 10.06 -0.81
C LYS A 281 -1.25 9.62 0.51
N ILE A 282 -2.58 9.64 0.56
CA ILE A 282 -3.36 9.17 1.71
C ILE A 282 -3.08 7.68 1.98
N VAL A 283 -3.12 6.82 0.96
CA VAL A 283 -2.83 5.38 1.08
C VAL A 283 -1.45 5.15 1.67
N LYS A 284 -0.42 5.84 1.15
CA LYS A 284 0.96 5.70 1.64
C LYS A 284 1.07 6.15 3.10
N TRP A 285 0.54 7.33 3.42
CA TRP A 285 0.56 7.87 4.78
C TRP A 285 -0.20 6.97 5.77
N TYR A 286 -1.37 6.45 5.38
CA TYR A 286 -2.17 5.54 6.19
C TYR A 286 -1.44 4.24 6.48
N LYS A 287 -0.83 3.60 5.47
CA LYS A 287 -0.03 2.39 5.66
C LYS A 287 1.12 2.58 6.65
N GLU A 288 1.76 3.75 6.64
CA GLU A 288 2.89 4.07 7.53
C GLU A 288 2.43 4.43 8.97
N ASN A 289 1.25 5.04 9.15
CA ASN A 289 0.88 5.70 10.40
C ASN A 289 -0.43 5.23 11.04
N LYS A 290 -1.11 4.22 10.47
CA LYS A 290 -2.48 3.79 10.82
C LYS A 290 -2.84 3.81 12.31
N ILE A 291 -1.93 3.38 13.20
CA ILE A 291 -2.16 3.29 14.65
C ILE A 291 -2.30 4.67 15.32
N TRP A 292 -1.63 5.68 14.77
CA TRP A 292 -1.49 7.01 15.33
C TRP A 292 -2.45 8.03 14.74
N ILE A 293 -3.19 7.66 13.68
CA ILE A 293 -4.05 8.59 12.97
C ILE A 293 -5.31 8.86 13.79
N LEU A 294 -5.56 10.14 14.01
CA LEU A 294 -6.72 10.64 14.74
C LEU A 294 -7.76 11.22 13.77
N VAL A 295 -9.01 11.26 14.20
CA VAL A 295 -10.14 11.81 13.44
C VAL A 295 -10.69 13.00 14.18
N LYS A 296 -10.69 14.15 13.51
CA LYS A 296 -11.28 15.40 13.97
C LYS A 296 -12.57 15.67 13.22
N GLN A 297 -13.67 15.83 13.94
CA GLN A 297 -14.95 16.18 13.32
C GLN A 297 -14.98 17.67 12.97
N GLU A 298 -15.52 17.99 11.80
CA GLU A 298 -15.70 19.36 11.34
C GLU A 298 -16.52 20.17 12.36
N LYS A 299 -16.08 21.41 12.63
CA LYS A 299 -16.75 22.37 13.53
C LYS A 299 -16.87 21.92 15.00
N VAL A 300 -16.27 20.79 15.38
CA VAL A 300 -16.17 20.33 16.77
C VAL A 300 -14.74 20.58 17.24
N LYS A 301 -14.59 21.39 18.29
CA LYS A 301 -13.28 21.59 18.94
C LYS A 301 -12.93 20.36 19.75
N ASP A 302 -11.72 19.86 19.58
CA ASP A 302 -11.16 18.83 20.44
C ASP A 302 -10.20 19.42 21.49
N ILE A 303 -9.65 18.54 22.33
CA ILE A 303 -8.71 18.94 23.38
C ILE A 303 -7.43 19.57 22.82
N GLU A 304 -6.92 19.08 21.69
CA GLU A 304 -5.71 19.62 21.07
C GLU A 304 -5.93 21.03 20.51
N ASP A 305 -7.11 21.29 19.96
CA ASP A 305 -7.50 22.63 19.50
C ASP A 305 -7.54 23.63 20.66
N LEU A 306 -8.14 23.25 21.80
CA LEU A 306 -8.15 24.10 22.98
C LEU A 306 -6.76 24.31 23.56
N MET A 307 -5.92 23.28 23.56
CA MET A 307 -4.53 23.38 24.01
C MET A 307 -3.73 24.37 23.14
N GLU A 308 -3.87 24.30 21.82
CA GLU A 308 -3.18 25.22 20.91
C GLU A 308 -3.73 26.65 21.06
N GLU A 309 -5.06 26.84 21.17
CA GLU A 309 -5.67 28.15 21.46
C GLU A 309 -5.17 28.73 22.80
N ASN A 310 -5.06 27.91 23.85
CA ASN A 310 -4.54 28.32 25.15
C ASN A 310 -3.06 28.70 25.07
N LYS A 311 -2.26 27.95 24.30
CA LYS A 311 -0.85 28.24 24.06
C LYS A 311 -0.66 29.53 23.28
N GLU A 312 -1.49 29.81 22.27
CA GLU A 312 -1.50 31.08 21.55
C GLU A 312 -1.91 32.25 22.43
N LYS A 313 -2.95 32.10 23.27
CA LYS A 313 -3.36 33.12 24.24
C LYS A 313 -2.23 33.45 25.23
N ARG A 314 -1.51 32.43 25.73
CA ARG A 314 -0.31 32.64 26.58
C ARG A 314 0.77 33.41 25.84
N ARG A 315 1.05 33.05 24.57
CA ARG A 315 2.03 33.77 23.74
C ARG A 315 1.65 35.23 23.51
N ARG A 316 0.35 35.53 23.38
CA ARG A 316 -0.19 36.89 23.25
C ARG A 316 -0.29 37.66 24.56
N GLY A 317 -0.02 37.03 25.71
CA GLY A 317 -0.19 37.64 27.04
C GLY A 317 -1.64 37.79 27.49
N GLU A 318 -2.58 37.11 26.83
CA GLU A 318 -4.01 37.14 27.16
C GLU A 318 -4.32 36.22 28.36
N LYS A 319 -5.23 36.66 29.24
CA LYS A 319 -5.69 35.82 30.36
C LYS A 319 -6.50 34.64 29.85
N ILE A 320 -6.13 33.43 30.24
CA ILE A 320 -6.92 32.22 29.96
C ILE A 320 -8.09 32.15 30.97
N PRO A 321 -9.36 32.10 30.51
CA PRO A 321 -10.50 31.90 31.40
C PRO A 321 -10.41 30.54 32.11
N ALA A 322 -10.66 30.50 33.42
CA ALA A 322 -10.66 29.26 34.20
C ALA A 322 -11.64 28.20 33.64
N LEU A 323 -12.76 28.66 33.04
CA LEU A 323 -13.73 27.80 32.36
C LEU A 323 -13.13 27.06 31.16
N SER A 324 -12.20 27.68 30.42
CA SER A 324 -11.54 27.05 29.26
C SER A 324 -10.65 25.88 29.71
N THR A 325 -10.00 26.02 30.87
CA THR A 325 -9.17 24.97 31.46
C THR A 325 -10.01 23.80 31.98
N ILE A 326 -11.22 24.07 32.48
CA ILE A 326 -12.17 23.03 32.89
C ILE A 326 -12.72 22.31 31.65
N GLN A 327 -13.07 23.05 30.59
CA GLN A 327 -13.53 22.48 29.32
C GLN A 327 -12.49 21.57 28.67
N GLU A 328 -11.21 21.95 28.70
CA GLU A 328 -10.10 21.12 28.21
C GLU A 328 -10.07 19.74 28.90
N LYS A 329 -10.33 19.69 30.21
CA LYS A 329 -10.37 18.43 30.99
C LYS A 329 -11.63 17.60 30.76
N LEU A 330 -12.70 18.21 30.26
CA LEU A 330 -13.99 17.55 30.02
C LEU A 330 -14.15 17.09 28.57
N LEU A 331 -13.37 17.63 27.64
CA LEU A 331 -13.39 17.23 26.24
C LEU A 331 -12.80 15.84 26.06
N GLN A 332 -13.48 15.05 25.24
CA GLN A 332 -12.97 13.73 24.90
C GLN A 332 -11.72 13.85 24.03
N PRO A 333 -10.77 12.91 24.17
CA PRO A 333 -9.65 12.83 23.25
C PRO A 333 -10.16 12.56 21.83
N PRO A 334 -9.41 13.01 20.81
CA PRO A 334 -9.79 12.78 19.42
C PRO A 334 -9.93 11.28 19.13
N ARG A 335 -10.93 10.94 18.31
CA ARG A 335 -11.25 9.56 17.99
C ARG A 335 -10.14 8.93 17.15
N LYS A 336 -9.81 7.65 17.37
CA LYS A 336 -8.90 6.91 16.47
C LYS A 336 -9.55 6.61 15.12
N ALA A 337 -8.75 6.62 14.05
CA ALA A 337 -9.19 6.25 12.71
C ALA A 337 -9.35 4.73 12.56
N SER A 338 -10.49 4.19 12.97
CA SER A 338 -10.88 2.79 12.81
C SER A 338 -11.91 2.62 11.67
N LEU A 339 -11.94 1.43 11.05
CA LEU A 339 -12.95 1.05 10.05
C LEU A 339 -12.98 2.00 8.85
N VAL A 340 -11.79 2.31 8.33
CA VAL A 340 -11.59 3.30 7.27
C VAL A 340 -11.55 2.63 5.91
N TYR A 341 -12.48 3.00 5.04
CA TYR A 341 -12.62 2.37 3.73
C TYR A 341 -12.61 3.41 2.62
N GLY A 342 -11.61 3.32 1.74
CA GLY A 342 -11.59 4.06 0.50
C GLY A 342 -12.34 3.31 -0.60
N TYR A 343 -13.06 4.01 -1.47
CA TYR A 343 -13.78 3.40 -2.59
C TYR A 343 -13.84 4.33 -3.81
N PRO A 344 -13.86 3.78 -5.03
CA PRO A 344 -13.89 4.58 -6.24
C PRO A 344 -15.29 5.14 -6.52
N VAL A 345 -15.32 6.35 -7.07
CA VAL A 345 -16.52 7.04 -7.56
C VAL A 345 -16.29 7.60 -8.96
N ALA A 346 -17.39 7.87 -9.66
CA ALA A 346 -17.33 8.42 -11.01
C ALA A 346 -16.70 9.81 -11.00
N ASN A 347 -15.75 10.03 -11.91
CA ASN A 347 -15.22 11.36 -12.17
C ASN A 347 -16.15 12.07 -13.18
N PRO A 348 -16.91 13.10 -12.79
CA PRO A 348 -17.82 13.80 -13.71
C PRO A 348 -17.08 14.49 -14.86
N ASN A 349 -15.80 14.81 -14.67
CA ASN A 349 -14.98 15.47 -15.69
C ASN A 349 -14.38 14.48 -16.70
N TYR A 350 -14.39 13.17 -16.41
CA TYR A 350 -13.83 12.17 -17.31
C TYR A 350 -14.87 11.69 -18.33
N LYS A 351 -14.60 11.98 -19.60
CA LYS A 351 -15.47 11.59 -20.73
C LYS A 351 -15.00 10.34 -21.49
N GLY A 352 -13.88 9.73 -21.07
CA GLY A 352 -13.32 8.56 -21.73
C GLY A 352 -14.06 7.26 -21.40
N LYS A 353 -13.73 6.19 -22.13
CA LYS A 353 -14.33 4.84 -21.94
C LYS A 353 -13.54 3.96 -20.98
N ASP A 354 -12.25 4.25 -20.76
CA ASP A 354 -11.38 3.44 -19.92
C ASP A 354 -11.52 3.84 -18.45
N TYR A 355 -12.52 3.28 -17.78
CA TYR A 355 -12.68 3.38 -16.34
C TYR A 355 -11.88 2.30 -15.60
N VAL A 356 -11.02 1.51 -16.25
CA VAL A 356 -10.21 0.52 -15.53
C VAL A 356 -9.06 1.23 -14.82
N LYS A 357 -8.43 2.19 -15.50
CA LYS A 357 -7.33 2.99 -14.95
C LYS A 357 -7.74 3.75 -13.67
N PRO A 358 -6.99 3.61 -12.57
CA PRO A 358 -7.19 4.37 -11.34
C PRO A 358 -7.21 5.89 -11.54
N GLU A 359 -6.38 6.39 -12.46
CA GLU A 359 -6.21 7.81 -12.74
C GLU A 359 -7.49 8.49 -13.25
N ASN A 360 -8.39 7.71 -13.84
CA ASN A 360 -9.64 8.20 -14.44
C ASN A 360 -10.80 8.24 -13.44
N LYS A 361 -10.56 7.90 -12.17
CA LYS A 361 -11.55 7.84 -11.10
C LYS A 361 -11.27 8.91 -10.04
N LEU A 362 -12.31 9.19 -9.28
CA LEU A 362 -12.18 9.87 -8.00
C LEU A 362 -12.37 8.85 -6.87
N TYR A 363 -11.94 9.21 -5.68
CA TYR A 363 -11.96 8.35 -4.52
C TYR A 363 -12.64 9.06 -3.36
N GLN A 364 -13.47 8.34 -2.63
CA GLN A 364 -14.04 8.80 -1.37
C GLN A 364 -13.54 7.87 -0.26
N ILE A 365 -13.50 8.40 0.96
CA ILE A 365 -13.10 7.65 2.14
C ILE A 365 -14.19 7.84 3.19
N GLY A 366 -14.67 6.74 3.74
CA GLY A 366 -15.68 6.73 4.80
C GLY A 366 -15.21 5.94 6.02
N PHE A 367 -15.78 6.27 7.18
CA PHE A 367 -15.64 5.50 8.41
C PHE A 367 -16.93 4.72 8.66
N ALA A 368 -16.84 3.39 8.79
CA ALA A 368 -18.01 2.58 9.10
C ALA A 368 -18.27 2.50 10.61
N TYR A 369 -19.51 2.22 11.01
CA TYR A 369 -19.85 1.94 12.42
C TYR A 369 -19.35 0.57 12.88
N SER A 370 -19.30 -0.41 11.98
CA SER A 370 -18.93 -1.79 12.29
C SER A 370 -18.09 -2.43 11.17
N GLU A 371 -17.36 -3.48 11.57
CA GLU A 371 -16.61 -4.38 10.69
C GLU A 371 -17.46 -5.15 9.69
#